data_AF-A0A9X2L2X7-F1
#
_entry.id   AF-A0A9X2L2X7-F1
#
_cell.length_a   1.000
_cell.length_b   1.000
_cell.length_c   1.000
_cell.angle_alpha   90.00
_cell.angle_beta   90.00
_cell.angle_gamma   90.00
#
_symmetry.space_group_name_H-M   'P 1'
#
loop_
_entity.id
_entity.type
_entity.pdbx_description
1 polymer ?
#
loop_
_entity_poly.entity_id
_entity_poly.type
_entity_poly.pdbx_seq_one_letter_code
_entity_poly.pdbx_strand_id
1 'polypeptide(L)' 'MAKKQSFGQEALQAKAAHRKMAKVIISTKNDKGKFAYKEVMIDQENVKEFIQQNKA' A
#
# COMPACT_ATOMS: atom_id res chain seq x y z
N MET A 1 25.31 -30.36 -17.40
CA MET A 1 23.97 -29.94 -16.96
C MET A 1 24.10 -28.66 -16.15
N ALA A 2 23.70 -27.52 -16.71
CA ALA A 2 23.72 -26.25 -16.00
C ALA A 2 22.80 -26.35 -14.78
N LYS A 3 23.32 -26.07 -13.58
CA LYS A 3 22.51 -25.85 -12.36
C LYS A 3 21.45 -24.80 -12.70
N LYS A 4 20.22 -25.25 -12.98
CA LYS A 4 19.07 -24.36 -13.18
C LYS A 4 18.76 -23.67 -11.86
N GLN A 5 19.30 -22.45 -11.71
CA GLN A 5 18.75 -21.29 -11.00
C GLN A 5 17.73 -21.57 -9.87
N SER A 6 18.16 -22.16 -8.75
CA SER A 6 17.37 -22.15 -7.49
C SER A 6 17.24 -20.73 -6.92
N PHE A 7 18.23 -19.86 -7.17
CA PHE A 7 18.23 -18.45 -6.73
C PHE A 7 17.04 -17.62 -7.22
N GLY A 8 16.45 -17.97 -8.37
CA GLY A 8 15.30 -17.23 -8.92
C GLY A 8 13.99 -17.55 -8.19
N GLN A 9 13.79 -18.80 -7.79
CA GLN A 9 12.55 -19.23 -7.13
C GLN A 9 12.45 -18.70 -5.70
N GLU A 10 13.53 -18.75 -4.92
CA GLU A 10 13.55 -18.23 -3.55
C GLU A 10 13.36 -16.70 -3.54
N ALA A 11 13.99 -15.97 -4.47
CA ALA A 11 13.82 -14.52 -4.60
C ALA A 11 12.40 -14.13 -5.04
N LEU A 12 11.75 -14.91 -5.90
CA LEU A 12 10.35 -14.71 -6.30
C LEU A 12 9.39 -14.98 -5.14
N GLN A 13 9.63 -16.04 -4.36
CA GLN A 13 8.83 -16.35 -3.17
C GLN A 13 9.00 -15.29 -2.08
N ALA A 14 10.22 -14.80 -1.85
CA ALA A 14 10.47 -13.70 -0.94
C ALA A 14 9.77 -12.41 -1.38
N LYS A 15 9.83 -12.06 -2.68
CA LYS A 15 9.10 -10.90 -3.22
C LYS A 15 7.59 -11.01 -3.09
N ALA A 16 7.03 -12.22 -3.21
CA ALA A 16 5.60 -12.45 -3.00
C ALA A 16 5.22 -12.41 -1.51
N ALA A 17 6.12 -12.81 -0.61
CA ALA A 17 5.90 -12.78 0.84
C ALA A 17 6.00 -11.36 1.43
N HIS A 18 6.78 -10.48 0.82
CA HIS A 18 6.87 -9.08 1.25
C HIS A 18 5.62 -8.31 0.84
N ARG A 19 4.67 -8.16 1.78
CA ARG A 19 3.53 -7.25 1.63
C ARG A 19 4.05 -5.84 1.38
N LYS A 20 3.66 -5.24 0.27
CA LYS A 20 3.98 -3.85 -0.04
C LYS A 20 2.98 -2.97 0.68
N MET A 21 3.49 -2.13 1.57
CA MET A 21 2.68 -1.17 2.30
C MET A 21 2.65 0.16 1.57
N ALA A 22 1.50 0.83 1.60
CA ALA A 22 1.31 2.18 1.09
C ALA A 22 0.89 3.11 2.22
N LYS A 23 1.52 4.30 2.27
CA LYS A 23 1.08 5.40 3.12
C LYS A 23 -0.01 6.16 2.40
N VAL A 24 -1.21 6.21 2.97
CA VAL A 24 -2.33 6.98 2.44
C VAL A 24 -2.60 8.17 3.34
N ILE A 25 -2.77 9.34 2.72
CA ILE A 25 -3.09 10.60 3.40
C ILE A 25 -4.41 11.10 2.82
N ILE A 26 -5.44 11.22 3.66
CA ILE A 26 -6.73 11.80 3.30
C ILE A 26 -6.84 13.18 3.93
N SER A 27 -7.13 14.19 3.11
CA SER A 27 -7.42 15.54 3.59
C SER A 27 -8.93 15.77 3.64
N THR A 28 -9.39 16.41 4.72
CA THR A 28 -10.80 16.80 4.88
C THR A 28 -10.85 18.28 5.21
N LYS A 29 -11.63 19.03 4.44
CA LYS A 29 -11.87 20.46 4.70
C LYS A 29 -13.03 20.58 5.68
N ASN A 30 -12.83 21.29 6.78
CA ASN A 30 -13.91 21.60 7.71
C ASN A 30 -14.67 22.86 7.30
N ASP A 31 -15.81 23.13 7.95
CA ASP A 31 -16.68 24.28 7.67
C ASP A 31 -15.98 25.63 7.89
N LYS A 32 -14.87 25.65 8.64
CA LYS A 32 -14.03 26.83 8.88
C LYS A 32 -12.93 27.00 7.82
N GLY A 33 -12.94 26.19 6.76
CA GLY A 33 -12.00 26.25 5.65
C GLY A 33 -10.61 25.68 5.94
N LYS A 34 -10.39 25.07 7.11
CA LYS A 34 -9.11 24.43 7.47
C LYS A 34 -9.10 22.96 7.03
N PHE A 35 -7.92 22.46 6.70
CA PHE A 35 -7.74 21.05 6.36
C PHE A 35 -7.24 20.25 7.56
N ALA A 36 -7.87 19.11 7.81
CA ALA A 36 -7.36 18.05 8.67
C ALA A 36 -6.81 16.92 7.80
N TYR A 37 -5.78 16.23 8.29
CA TYR A 37 -5.14 15.11 7.57
C TYR A 37 -5.22 13.85 8.41
N LYS A 38 -5.61 12.74 7.78
CA LYS A 38 -5.57 11.39 8.35
C LYS A 38 -4.54 10.58 7.59
N GLU A 39 -3.53 10.09 8.31
CA GLU A 39 -2.46 9.26 7.75
C GLU A 39 -2.60 7.82 8.22
N VAL A 40 -2.55 6.86 7.30
CA VAL A 40 -2.61 5.43 7.63
C VAL A 40 -1.66 4.65 6.71
N MET A 41 -0.98 3.65 7.27
CA MET A 41 -0.24 2.64 6.51
C MET A 41 -1.16 1.44 6.27
N ILE A 42 -1.42 1.12 5.01
CA ILE A 42 -2.26 -0.02 4.61
C ILE A 42 -1.56 -0.84 3.55
N ASP A 43 -2.05 -2.05 3.29
CA ASP A 43 -1.58 -2.85 2.17
C ASP A 43 -1.85 -2.11 0.84
N GLN A 44 -0.87 -2.14 -0.08
CA GLN A 44 -0.96 -1.49 -1.37
C GLN A 44 -2.22 -1.92 -2.15
N GLU A 45 -2.64 -3.18 -2.02
CA GLU A 45 -3.82 -3.71 -2.72
C GLU A 45 -5.13 -3.07 -2.22
N ASN A 46 -5.16 -2.64 -0.96
CA ASN A 46 -6.36 -2.10 -0.30
C ASN A 46 -6.50 -0.57 -0.45
N VAL A 47 -5.53 0.11 -1.06
CA VAL A 47 -5.50 1.57 -1.18
C VAL A 47 -6.74 2.13 -1.87
N LYS A 48 -7.16 1.50 -2.97
CA LYS A 48 -8.30 1.97 -3.75
C LYS A 48 -9.59 1.95 -2.94
N GLU A 49 -9.85 0.85 -2.25
CA GLU A 49 -11.03 0.69 -1.41
C GLU A 49 -11.00 1.66 -0.23
N PHE A 50 -9.86 1.78 0.44
CA PHE A 50 -9.69 2.72 1.56
C PHE A 50 -9.97 4.17 1.15
N ILE A 51 -9.46 4.60 -0.01
CA ILE A 51 -9.74 5.95 -0.54
C ILE A 51 -11.22 6.11 -0.84
N GLN A 52 -11.87 5.13 -1.47
CA GLN A 52 -13.30 5.20 -1.80
C GLN A 52 -14.18 5.31 -0.54
N GLN A 53 -13.87 4.56 0.52
CA GLN A 53 -14.61 4.60 1.78
C GLN A 53 -14.42 5.90 2.58
N ASN A 54 -13.29 6.60 2.37
CA ASN A 54 -12.92 7.80 3.14
C ASN A 54 -12.96 9.08 2.28
N LYS A 55 -13.47 9.00 1.04
CA LYS A 55 -13.66 10.18 0.19
C LYS A 55 -14.88 10.96 0.70
N ALA A 56 -14.65 12.22 1.09
CA ALA A 56 -15.71 13.16 1.45
C ALA A 56 -16.45 13.68 0.22
#